data_AF-A0A6A0H9F9-F1
#
_entry.id   AF-A0A6A0H9F9-F1
#
_cell.length_a   1.000
_cell.length_b   1.000
_cell.length_c   1.000
_cell.angle_alpha   90.00
_cell.angle_beta   90.00
_cell.angle_gamma   90.00
#
_symmetry.space_group_name_H-M   'P 1'
#
loop_
_entity.id
_entity.type
_entity.pdbx_description
1 polymer ?
#
loop_
_entity_poly.entity_id
_entity_poly.type
_entity_poly.pdbx_seq_one_letter_code
_entity_poly.pdbx_strand_id
1 'polypeptide(L)'
;MLIDLAKRLRLRGVSAFAISMDDFEGECNAGKYPLLRTINAEMRDYSIELNQPQRPAVVACFYQSWSVYREYLGKFKISDIDTSLCTHIIFSFVGLDESNLTIVDLDHHLVQRAGAYDELRHLRTLNPNIVLTVAVGGYDEGSKKFSRMVATPENRKNFISSVLDFLL
;
A
#
# COMPACT_ATOMS: atom_id res chain seq x y z
N MET A 1 2.76 10.16 21.08
CA MET A 1 2.77 10.09 19.60
C MET A 1 2.16 8.75 19.14
N LEU A 2 1.68 8.64 17.89
CA LEU A 2 1.07 7.40 17.34
C LEU A 2 1.96 6.16 17.54
N ILE A 3 3.27 6.34 17.40
CA ILE A 3 4.26 5.28 17.55
C ILE A 3 4.34 4.78 19.00
N ASP A 4 4.31 5.69 19.98
CA ASP A 4 4.28 5.30 21.41
C ASP A 4 3.02 4.51 21.75
N LEU A 5 1.89 4.85 21.10
CA LEU A 5 0.64 4.12 21.26
C LEU A 5 0.78 2.72 20.65
N ALA A 6 1.31 2.61 19.43
CA ALA A 6 1.54 1.32 18.77
C ALA A 6 2.47 0.42 19.60
N LYS A 7 3.57 0.98 20.14
CA LYS A 7 4.51 0.28 21.03
C LYS A 7 3.84 -0.18 22.32
N ARG A 8 3.04 0.68 22.97
CA ARG A 8 2.27 0.34 24.19
C ARG A 8 1.23 -0.74 23.96
N LEU A 9 0.55 -0.71 22.82
CA LEU A 9 -0.43 -1.71 22.42
C LEU A 9 0.22 -3.01 21.91
N ARG A 10 1.55 -3.07 21.82
CA ARG A 10 2.30 -4.19 21.26
C ARG A 10 1.86 -4.54 19.83
N LEU A 11 1.61 -3.53 19.00
CA LEU A 11 1.28 -3.71 17.59
C LEU A 11 2.55 -3.97 16.78
N ARG A 12 2.56 -4.98 15.88
CA ARG A 12 3.75 -5.35 15.09
C ARG A 12 4.22 -4.29 14.10
N GLY A 13 3.50 -3.17 13.94
CA GLY A 13 3.78 -2.19 12.92
C GLY A 13 2.81 -1.03 12.88
N VAL A 14 3.03 -0.13 11.93
CA VAL A 14 2.19 1.01 11.60
C VAL A 14 1.94 1.04 10.10
N SER A 15 0.77 1.51 9.69
CA SER A 15 0.44 1.77 8.28
C SER A 15 0.26 3.26 8.05
N ALA A 16 0.97 3.83 7.07
CA ALA A 16 0.78 5.19 6.58
C ALA A 16 -0.10 5.14 5.32
N PHE A 17 -1.30 5.73 5.42
CA PHE A 17 -2.32 5.62 4.37
C PHE A 17 -2.06 6.49 3.12
N ALA A 18 -1.40 7.63 3.29
CA ALA A 18 -1.18 8.58 2.21
C ALA A 18 0.27 9.06 2.22
N ILE A 19 1.19 8.21 1.76
CA ILE A 19 2.62 8.56 1.73
C ILE A 19 2.93 9.74 0.81
N SER A 20 2.06 9.97 -0.18
CA SER A 20 2.10 11.12 -1.09
C SER A 20 1.74 12.46 -0.42
N MET A 21 1.32 12.44 0.85
CA MET A 21 1.10 13.64 1.67
C MET A 21 2.25 13.88 2.65
N ASP A 22 3.23 12.98 2.71
CA ASP A 22 4.50 13.31 3.36
C ASP A 22 5.26 14.31 2.48
N ASP A 23 6.23 15.01 3.07
CA ASP A 23 7.04 15.99 2.35
C ASP A 23 8.11 15.28 1.49
N PHE A 24 7.67 14.69 0.39
CA PHE A 24 8.52 13.93 -0.52
C PHE A 24 9.42 14.81 -1.40
N GLU A 25 9.12 16.11 -1.48
CA GLU A 25 9.96 17.09 -2.18
C GLU A 25 10.99 17.77 -1.28
N GLY A 26 10.75 17.80 0.04
CA GLY A 26 11.66 18.39 1.03
C GLY A 26 11.42 19.88 1.26
N GLU A 27 10.20 20.36 1.03
CA GLU A 27 9.78 21.75 1.13
C GLU A 27 9.68 22.25 2.58
N CYS A 28 9.49 21.35 3.54
CA CYS A 28 9.32 21.67 4.96
C CYS A 28 10.64 21.90 5.71
N ASN A 29 11.79 22.00 5.02
CA ASN A 29 13.14 22.13 5.60
C ASN A 29 13.53 21.01 6.59
N ALA A 30 12.85 19.86 6.53
CA ALA A 30 13.13 18.67 7.34
C ALA A 30 13.75 17.52 6.52
N GLY A 31 14.15 17.80 5.28
CA GLY A 31 14.53 16.79 4.30
C GLY A 31 13.31 16.06 3.72
N LYS A 32 13.55 15.17 2.75
CA LYS A 32 12.48 14.37 2.13
C LYS A 32 11.94 13.32 3.08
N TYR A 33 10.63 13.13 3.10
CA TYR A 33 9.90 12.11 3.87
C TYR A 33 10.06 12.18 5.39
N PRO A 34 9.90 13.35 6.03
CA PRO A 34 10.11 13.48 7.48
C PRO A 34 9.21 12.53 8.28
N LEU A 35 7.95 12.35 7.90
CA LEU A 35 7.04 11.45 8.63
C LEU A 35 7.50 10.00 8.51
N LEU A 36 7.75 9.50 7.29
CA LEU A 36 8.17 8.12 7.08
C LEU A 36 9.55 7.84 7.67
N ARG A 37 10.47 8.80 7.63
CA ARG A 37 11.78 8.69 8.29
C ARG A 37 11.63 8.52 9.79
N THR A 38 10.77 9.32 10.43
CA THR A 38 10.49 9.18 11.87
C THR A 38 9.86 7.82 12.18
N ILE A 39 8.86 7.39 11.41
CA ILE A 39 8.23 6.06 11.61
C ILE A 39 9.26 4.95 11.46
N ASN A 40 10.05 4.98 10.38
CA ASN A 40 11.04 3.94 10.11
C ASN A 40 12.12 3.90 11.20
N ALA A 41 12.66 5.05 11.61
CA ALA A 41 13.68 5.12 12.66
C ALA A 41 13.19 4.53 14.00
N GLU A 42 11.96 4.83 14.38
CA GLU A 42 11.39 4.35 15.64
C GLU A 42 10.99 2.88 15.62
N MET A 43 10.66 2.34 14.44
CA MET A 43 10.14 0.98 14.27
C MET A 43 11.21 -0.02 13.82
N ARG A 44 12.34 0.44 13.26
CA ARG A 44 13.41 -0.42 12.69
C ARG A 44 13.89 -1.51 13.64
N ASP A 45 14.14 -1.14 14.90
CA ASP A 45 14.64 -2.05 15.95
C ASP A 45 13.53 -2.49 16.92
N TYR A 46 12.28 -2.16 16.61
CA TYR A 46 11.15 -2.52 17.46
C TYR A 46 10.74 -3.98 17.22
N SER A 47 10.69 -4.75 18.31
CA SER A 47 10.14 -6.10 18.33
C SER A 47 9.27 -6.34 19.56
N ILE A 48 8.28 -7.22 19.40
CA ILE A 48 7.33 -7.58 20.47
C ILE A 48 7.76 -8.82 21.23
N GLU A 49 8.65 -9.62 20.64
CA GLU A 49 9.09 -10.91 21.14
C GLU A 49 10.53 -10.79 21.64
N LEU A 50 10.72 -10.98 22.95
CA LEU A 50 12.04 -10.91 23.58
C LEU A 50 12.91 -12.15 23.26
N ASN A 51 12.32 -13.26 22.83
CA ASN A 51 12.97 -14.59 22.73
C ASN A 51 12.65 -15.37 21.43
N GLN A 52 12.29 -14.69 20.34
CA GLN A 52 12.08 -15.31 19.02
C GLN A 52 12.95 -14.63 17.96
N PRO A 53 13.23 -15.28 16.81
CA PRO A 53 13.92 -14.62 15.71
C PRO A 53 13.21 -13.32 15.38
N GLN A 54 13.93 -12.21 15.54
CA GLN A 54 13.45 -10.84 15.38
C GLN A 54 12.81 -10.68 14.00
N ARG A 55 11.49 -10.78 13.93
CA ARG A 55 10.76 -10.40 12.73
C ARG A 55 10.66 -8.88 12.71
N PRO A 56 11.17 -8.19 11.67
CA PRO A 56 11.13 -6.74 11.60
C PRO A 56 9.71 -6.20 11.80
N ALA A 57 9.62 -5.01 12.37
CA ALA A 57 8.36 -4.30 12.45
C ALA A 57 7.80 -4.02 11.04
N VAL A 58 6.48 -3.99 10.93
CA VAL A 58 5.80 -3.63 9.68
C VAL A 58 5.71 -2.11 9.57
N VAL A 59 6.23 -1.55 8.48
CA VAL A 59 5.96 -0.18 8.05
C VAL A 59 5.29 -0.29 6.69
N ALA A 60 3.96 -0.23 6.73
CA ALA A 60 3.13 -0.39 5.55
C ALA A 60 2.81 0.98 4.94
N CYS A 61 3.12 1.14 3.66
CA CYS A 61 3.01 2.39 2.93
C CYS A 61 1.98 2.22 1.82
N PHE A 62 0.82 2.86 1.99
CA PHE A 62 -0.21 2.88 0.96
C PHE A 62 0.20 3.87 -0.13
N TYR A 63 0.37 3.35 -1.35
CA TYR A 63 0.50 4.16 -2.55
C TYR A 63 -0.89 4.39 -3.14
N GLN A 64 -1.32 5.64 -3.14
CA GLN A 64 -2.59 6.07 -3.73
C GLN A 64 -2.39 6.24 -5.24
N SER A 65 -2.97 5.36 -6.05
CA SER A 65 -2.77 5.34 -7.51
C SER A 65 -3.12 6.66 -8.19
N TRP A 66 -4.12 7.38 -7.67
CA TRP A 66 -4.55 8.68 -8.17
C TRP A 66 -3.60 9.84 -7.81
N SER A 67 -2.59 9.63 -6.95
CA SER A 67 -1.64 10.68 -6.57
C SER A 67 -0.76 11.14 -7.75
N VAL A 68 -0.64 10.31 -8.79
CA VAL A 68 0.03 10.65 -10.06
C VAL A 68 -0.67 11.76 -10.84
N TYR A 69 -1.95 12.01 -10.57
CA TYR A 69 -2.72 13.04 -11.26
C TYR A 69 -2.75 14.39 -10.55
N ARG A 70 -2.16 14.48 -9.35
CA ARG A 70 -2.03 15.77 -8.66
C ARG A 70 -1.10 16.70 -9.44
N GLU A 71 -1.27 18.00 -9.21
CA GLU A 71 -0.47 19.03 -9.84
C GLU A 71 0.70 19.47 -8.95
N TYR A 72 1.71 20.08 -9.57
CA TYR A 72 2.88 20.68 -8.92
C TYR A 72 3.54 19.73 -7.90
N LEU A 73 3.86 20.24 -6.71
CA LEU A 73 4.51 19.55 -5.60
C LEU A 73 3.62 18.46 -4.97
N GLY A 74 2.37 18.32 -5.39
CA GLY A 74 1.49 17.23 -4.94
C GLY A 74 1.59 15.96 -5.80
N LYS A 75 2.23 16.04 -6.98
CA LYS A 75 2.31 14.94 -7.95
C LYS A 75 3.25 13.86 -7.45
N PHE A 76 2.69 12.71 -7.08
CA PHE A 76 3.45 11.59 -6.52
C PHE A 76 3.33 10.35 -7.40
N LYS A 77 4.46 9.78 -7.80
CA LYS A 77 4.58 8.61 -8.68
C LYS A 77 5.16 7.44 -7.92
N ILE A 78 5.11 6.25 -8.54
CA ILE A 78 5.76 5.06 -7.99
C ILE A 78 7.28 5.28 -7.89
N SER A 79 7.89 5.94 -8.88
CA SER A 79 9.30 6.32 -8.87
C SER A 79 9.75 7.17 -7.69
N ASP A 80 8.81 7.86 -7.03
CA ASP A 80 9.15 8.73 -5.90
C ASP A 80 9.32 7.90 -4.61
N ILE A 81 8.74 6.70 -4.53
CA ILE A 81 8.73 5.85 -3.32
C ILE A 81 10.17 5.48 -2.89
N ASP A 82 10.57 5.97 -1.71
CA ASP A 82 11.79 5.52 -1.04
C ASP A 82 11.55 4.15 -0.35
N THR A 83 11.91 3.09 -1.06
CA THR A 83 11.74 1.70 -0.61
C THR A 83 12.52 1.35 0.67
N SER A 84 13.44 2.20 1.14
CA SER A 84 14.15 2.01 2.41
C SER A 84 13.34 2.42 3.64
N LEU A 85 12.25 3.17 3.44
CA LEU A 85 11.39 3.69 4.51
C LEU A 85 10.18 2.80 4.81
N CYS A 86 9.95 1.77 3.99
CA CYS A 86 8.79 0.89 4.08
C CYS A 86 9.22 -0.57 4.05
N THR A 87 8.46 -1.45 4.71
CA THR A 87 8.60 -2.90 4.54
C THR A 87 7.54 -3.47 3.61
N HIS A 88 6.39 -2.79 3.50
CA HIS A 88 5.30 -3.15 2.61
C HIS A 88 4.85 -1.93 1.81
N ILE A 89 4.74 -2.07 0.49
CA ILE A 89 4.06 -1.10 -0.38
C ILE A 89 2.71 -1.69 -0.77
N ILE A 90 1.64 -0.93 -0.54
CA ILE A 90 0.26 -1.35 -0.78
C ILE A 90 -0.31 -0.47 -1.90
N PHE A 91 -0.36 -0.98 -3.12
CA PHE A 91 -0.96 -0.29 -4.25
C PHE A 91 -2.47 -0.18 -4.04
N SER A 92 -2.97 1.05 -4.00
CA SER A 92 -4.34 1.37 -3.61
C SER A 92 -5.00 2.22 -4.71
N PHE A 93 -6.08 1.80 -5.35
CA PHE A 93 -6.83 0.56 -5.13
C PHE A 93 -7.10 -0.17 -6.45
N VAL A 94 -7.30 -1.48 -6.32
CA VAL A 94 -8.05 -2.28 -7.28
C VAL A 94 -9.48 -2.43 -6.76
N GLY A 95 -10.41 -2.71 -7.66
CA GLY A 95 -11.83 -2.72 -7.39
C GLY A 95 -12.49 -4.08 -7.48
N LEU A 96 -13.81 -4.04 -7.40
CA LEU A 96 -14.70 -5.16 -7.68
C LEU A 96 -15.63 -4.78 -8.85
N ASP A 97 -15.66 -5.60 -9.89
CA ASP A 97 -16.59 -5.42 -11.00
C ASP A 97 -18.02 -5.77 -10.57
N GLU A 98 -18.99 -4.91 -10.92
CA GLU A 98 -20.36 -5.04 -10.45
C GLU A 98 -21.15 -6.14 -11.16
N SER A 99 -20.76 -6.49 -12.38
CA SER A 99 -21.45 -7.44 -13.24
C SER A 99 -21.09 -8.88 -12.90
N ASN A 100 -19.80 -9.16 -12.71
CA ASN A 100 -19.29 -10.52 -12.52
C ASN A 100 -18.65 -10.75 -11.14
N LEU A 101 -18.52 -9.71 -10.31
CA LEU A 101 -17.95 -9.79 -8.95
C LEU A 101 -16.49 -10.29 -8.93
N THR A 102 -15.70 -9.98 -9.97
CA THR A 102 -14.26 -10.25 -10.02
C THR A 102 -13.43 -9.00 -9.71
N ILE A 103 -12.16 -9.20 -9.37
CA ILE A 103 -11.20 -8.09 -9.23
C ILE A 103 -11.08 -7.32 -10.57
N VAL A 104 -10.90 -6.00 -10.49
CA VAL A 104 -10.73 -5.14 -11.67
C VAL A 104 -9.81 -3.96 -11.36
N ASP A 105 -9.09 -3.46 -12.37
CA ASP A 105 -8.35 -2.21 -12.27
C ASP A 105 -9.32 -1.02 -12.25
N LEU A 106 -9.14 -0.10 -11.29
CA LEU A 106 -9.96 1.12 -11.26
C LEU A 106 -9.47 2.18 -12.26
N ASP A 107 -8.22 2.06 -12.71
CA ASP A 107 -7.60 2.97 -13.66
C ASP A 107 -6.83 2.18 -14.73
N HIS A 108 -7.57 1.78 -15.78
CA HIS A 108 -7.02 1.02 -16.89
C HIS A 108 -5.93 1.80 -17.65
N HIS A 109 -6.01 3.14 -17.69
CA HIS A 109 -5.02 3.95 -18.37
C HIS A 109 -3.67 3.87 -17.65
N LEU A 110 -3.68 4.07 -16.34
CA LEU A 110 -2.49 4.00 -15.49
C LEU A 110 -1.85 2.60 -15.53
N VAL A 111 -2.66 1.55 -15.43
CA VAL A 111 -2.15 0.18 -15.41
C VAL A 111 -1.66 -0.27 -16.78
N GLN A 112 -2.51 -0.17 -17.82
CA GLN A 112 -2.22 -0.79 -19.12
C GLN A 112 -1.35 0.07 -20.03
N ARG A 113 -1.53 1.41 -20.01
CA ARG A 113 -0.78 2.31 -20.91
C ARG A 113 0.45 2.89 -20.27
N ALA A 114 0.35 3.28 -19.00
CA ALA A 114 1.48 3.88 -18.28
C ALA A 114 2.37 2.84 -17.58
N GLY A 115 1.96 1.56 -17.52
CA GLY A 115 2.81 0.48 -17.01
C GLY A 115 3.02 0.50 -15.50
N ALA A 116 2.04 0.99 -14.73
CA ALA A 116 2.22 1.18 -13.28
C ALA A 116 2.58 -0.11 -12.53
N TYR A 117 2.10 -1.29 -12.97
CA TYR A 117 2.49 -2.57 -12.35
C TYR A 117 3.93 -2.98 -12.68
N ASP A 118 4.46 -2.60 -13.83
CA ASP A 118 5.87 -2.81 -14.15
C ASP A 118 6.75 -1.94 -13.26
N GLU A 119 6.37 -0.66 -13.09
CA GLU A 119 7.07 0.27 -12.20
C GLU A 119 6.99 -0.19 -10.73
N LEU A 120 5.83 -0.70 -10.28
CA LEU A 120 5.67 -1.26 -8.94
C LEU A 120 6.58 -2.47 -8.74
N ARG A 121 6.64 -3.39 -9.73
CA ARG A 121 7.53 -4.56 -9.68
C ARG A 121 9.01 -4.16 -9.68
N HIS A 122 9.37 -3.09 -10.39
CA HIS A 122 10.73 -2.55 -10.40
C HIS A 122 11.22 -2.16 -9.00
N LEU A 123 10.34 -1.77 -8.06
CA LEU A 123 10.76 -1.48 -6.68
C LEU A 123 11.49 -2.66 -6.00
N ARG A 124 11.22 -3.92 -6.41
CA ARG A 124 11.96 -5.09 -5.90
C ARG A 124 13.42 -5.13 -6.34
N THR A 125 13.79 -4.48 -7.45
CA THR A 125 15.20 -4.37 -7.86
C THR A 125 15.95 -3.36 -7.00
N LEU A 126 15.25 -2.38 -6.43
CA LEU A 126 15.82 -1.39 -5.50
C LEU A 126 15.91 -1.95 -4.07
N ASN A 127 14.89 -2.69 -3.64
CA ASN A 127 14.86 -3.36 -2.34
C ASN A 127 14.28 -4.79 -2.50
N PRO A 128 15.12 -5.84 -2.60
CA PRO A 128 14.65 -7.22 -2.75
C PRO A 128 13.80 -7.75 -1.59
N ASN A 129 13.86 -7.10 -0.42
CA ASN A 129 13.10 -7.49 0.76
C ASN A 129 11.72 -6.80 0.83
N ILE A 130 11.41 -5.88 -0.09
CA ILE A 130 10.12 -5.18 -0.06
C ILE A 130 8.97 -6.13 -0.40
N VAL A 131 7.92 -6.09 0.43
CA VAL A 131 6.67 -6.78 0.13
C VAL A 131 5.77 -5.84 -0.66
N LEU A 132 5.28 -6.31 -1.80
CA LEU A 132 4.32 -5.58 -2.63
C LEU A 132 2.96 -6.26 -2.52
N THR A 133 1.92 -5.50 -2.22
CA THR A 133 0.54 -5.98 -2.20
C THR A 133 -0.38 -4.97 -2.89
N VAL A 134 -1.60 -5.41 -3.20
CA VAL A 134 -2.68 -4.54 -3.66
C VAL A 134 -3.77 -4.48 -2.60
N ALA A 135 -4.41 -3.33 -2.46
CA ALA A 135 -5.62 -3.19 -1.66
C ALA A 135 -6.86 -3.21 -2.56
N VAL A 136 -7.82 -4.07 -2.23
CA VAL A 136 -9.11 -4.15 -2.92
C VAL A 136 -10.15 -3.29 -2.18
N GLY A 137 -10.85 -2.41 -2.88
CA GLY A 137 -11.91 -1.57 -2.31
C GLY A 137 -11.48 -0.11 -2.12
N GLY A 138 -11.72 0.44 -0.93
CA GLY A 138 -11.60 1.87 -0.65
C GLY A 138 -12.98 2.52 -0.47
N TYR A 139 -12.99 3.77 0.01
CA TYR A 139 -14.23 4.47 0.32
C TYR A 139 -15.15 4.62 -0.90
N ASP A 140 -14.57 5.04 -2.03
CA ASP A 140 -15.30 5.34 -3.26
C ASP A 140 -15.84 4.08 -3.98
N GLU A 141 -15.24 2.92 -3.72
CA GLU A 141 -15.73 1.64 -4.26
C GLU A 141 -17.11 1.26 -3.68
N GLY A 142 -17.45 1.77 -2.49
CA GLY A 142 -18.69 1.46 -1.81
C GLY A 142 -18.80 -0.01 -1.37
N SER A 143 -19.90 -0.35 -0.70
CA SER A 143 -20.05 -1.64 -0.01
C SER A 143 -21.05 -2.61 -0.64
N LYS A 144 -21.97 -2.13 -1.50
CA LYS A 144 -23.07 -2.95 -2.05
C LYS A 144 -22.58 -4.13 -2.88
N LYS A 145 -21.59 -3.90 -3.75
CA LYS A 145 -20.98 -4.95 -4.57
C LYS A 145 -20.21 -5.98 -3.75
N PHE A 146 -19.51 -5.55 -2.69
CA PHE A 146 -18.87 -6.48 -1.75
C PHE A 146 -19.89 -7.33 -1.00
N SER A 147 -21.02 -6.74 -0.57
CA SER A 147 -22.11 -7.49 0.05
C SER A 147 -22.65 -8.59 -0.88
N ARG A 148 -22.83 -8.29 -2.18
CA ARG A 148 -23.20 -9.30 -3.19
C ARG A 148 -22.12 -10.37 -3.38
N MET A 149 -20.85 -9.99 -3.43
CA MET A 149 -19.73 -10.94 -3.59
C MET A 149 -19.64 -11.92 -2.42
N VAL A 150 -19.85 -11.47 -1.18
CA VAL A 150 -19.74 -12.36 -0.01
C VAL A 150 -21.00 -13.21 0.23
N ALA A 151 -22.13 -12.86 -0.39
CA ALA A 151 -23.44 -13.46 -0.11
C ALA A 151 -23.52 -14.97 -0.38
N THR A 152 -22.78 -15.50 -1.36
CA THR A 152 -22.80 -16.93 -1.70
C THR A 152 -21.39 -17.52 -1.74
N PRO A 153 -21.22 -18.82 -1.42
CA PRO A 153 -19.94 -19.50 -1.59
C PRO A 153 -19.40 -19.43 -3.02
N GLU A 154 -20.29 -19.49 -4.02
CA GLU A 154 -19.92 -19.42 -5.44
C GLU A 154 -19.33 -18.06 -5.80
N ASN A 155 -19.95 -16.95 -5.37
CA ASN A 155 -19.45 -15.61 -5.63
C ASN A 155 -18.08 -15.38 -4.95
N ARG A 156 -17.91 -15.86 -3.72
CA ARG A 156 -16.60 -15.80 -3.02
C ARG A 156 -15.53 -16.60 -3.75
N LYS A 157 -15.87 -17.79 -4.25
CA LYS A 157 -14.96 -18.63 -5.03
C LYS A 157 -14.56 -17.93 -6.32
N ASN A 158 -15.52 -17.37 -7.06
CA ASN A 158 -15.27 -16.61 -8.28
C ASN A 158 -14.32 -15.42 -8.04
N PHE A 159 -14.61 -14.62 -7.01
CA PHE A 159 -13.76 -13.51 -6.62
C PHE A 159 -12.34 -13.98 -6.26
N ILE A 160 -12.19 -15.00 -5.42
CA ILE A 160 -10.87 -15.54 -5.03
C ILE A 160 -10.10 -16.04 -6.25
N SER A 161 -10.75 -16.78 -7.16
CA SER A 161 -10.11 -17.23 -8.41
C SER A 161 -9.59 -16.04 -9.22
N SER A 162 -10.40 -14.99 -9.40
CA SER A 162 -9.95 -13.80 -10.13
C SER A 162 -8.79 -13.06 -9.46
N VAL A 163 -8.73 -13.05 -8.12
CA VAL A 163 -7.61 -12.46 -7.36
C VAL A 163 -6.34 -13.27 -7.58
N LEU A 164 -6.42 -14.60 -7.59
CA LEU A 164 -5.26 -15.46 -7.86
C LEU A 164 -4.75 -15.25 -9.29
N ASP A 165 -5.65 -15.21 -10.27
CA ASP A 165 -5.30 -14.95 -11.67
C ASP A 165 -4.64 -13.58 -11.86
N PHE A 166 -5.08 -12.56 -11.09
CA PHE A 166 -4.48 -11.23 -11.09
C PHE A 166 -3.07 -11.18 -10.49
N LEU A 167 -2.76 -12.06 -9.52
CA LEU A 167 -1.48 -12.06 -8.80
C LEU A 167 -0.38 -12.89 -9.48
N LEU A 168 -0.75 -13.75 -10.43
CA LEU A 168 0.16 -14.64 -11.18
C LEU A 168 0.75 -13.95 -12.41
#